data_AF-A0A2S2R963-F1
#
_entry.id   AF-A0A2S2R963-F1
#
_cell.length_a   1.000
_cell.length_b   1.000
_cell.length_c   1.000
_cell.angle_alpha   90.00
_cell.angle_beta   90.00
_cell.angle_gamma   90.00
#
_symmetry.space_group_name_H-M   'P 1'
#
loop_
_entity.id
_entity.type
_entity.pdbx_description
1 polymer ?
#
loop_
_entity_poly.entity_id
_entity_poly.type
_entity_poly.pdbx_seq_one_letter_code
_entity_poly.pdbx_strand_id
1 'polypeptide(L)'
;TYTLDETNTIQYLNVIGTVEFQPFQALAESHHIFVNQTIELEEMVPITDPITLEAKTEDSIEYDFKHYEDPTLGYKSSNKSQLLAEIHDILGQLTESLSWELGTTDLDNQTEFRALELMWWLDTSDWTTLYDTIKIGTSYSQETIQHFFWDLVPQVGSASSVAFIRELIKSQRVTSFLATGLLITFPYHVRYPDEKLLKESEMLLYLDEDNTKAEVRKVAILSFASLIHKTCSKGMCSEDTQNHFIRLFLDKFKGQLFKCLCLCFNVNVVYI
;
A
#
# COMPACT_ATOMS: atom_id res chain seq x y z
N THR A 1 19.22 6.82 30.63
CA THR A 1 19.96 6.81 31.91
C THR A 1 19.54 5.59 32.69
N TYR A 2 20.42 4.99 33.47
CA TYR A 2 20.08 3.82 34.27
C TYR A 2 20.84 3.81 35.60
N THR A 3 20.30 3.12 36.60
CA THR A 3 20.97 2.82 37.87
C THR A 3 21.00 1.31 38.07
N LEU A 4 22.14 0.83 38.58
CA LEU A 4 22.36 -0.58 38.89
C LEU A 4 22.60 -0.72 40.39
N ASP A 5 22.27 -1.90 40.94
CA ASP A 5 22.76 -2.31 42.26
C ASP A 5 24.14 -2.98 42.19
N GLU A 6 24.65 -3.41 43.35
CA GLU A 6 25.94 -4.08 43.49
C GLU A 6 26.04 -5.43 42.73
N THR A 7 24.89 -5.99 42.35
CA THR A 7 24.78 -7.25 41.60
C THR A 7 24.56 -7.05 40.10
N ASN A 8 24.62 -5.80 39.62
CA ASN A 8 24.29 -5.39 38.25
C ASN A 8 22.80 -5.54 37.86
N THR A 9 21.90 -5.57 38.84
CA THR A 9 20.45 -5.54 38.56
C THR A 9 20.02 -4.11 38.25
N ILE A 10 19.23 -3.94 37.19
CA ILE A 10 18.67 -2.63 36.82
C ILE A 10 17.62 -2.24 37.84
N GLN A 11 17.90 -1.19 38.61
CA GLN A 11 17.00 -0.64 39.63
C GLN A 11 16.09 0.43 39.02
N TYR A 12 16.64 1.24 38.13
CA TYR A 12 15.91 2.26 37.38
C TYR A 12 16.51 2.38 35.98
N LEU A 13 15.65 2.55 34.99
CA LEU A 13 16.01 2.79 33.60
C LEU A 13 15.05 3.83 33.03
N ASN A 14 15.60 4.89 32.48
CA ASN A 14 14.88 5.92 31.74
C ASN A 14 15.46 6.03 30.34
N VAL A 15 14.62 5.77 29.35
CA VAL A 15 14.96 5.81 27.93
C VAL A 15 14.19 6.94 27.29
N ILE A 16 14.94 7.87 26.70
CA ILE A 16 14.39 8.98 25.93
C ILE A 16 14.77 8.75 24.47
N GLY A 17 13.76 8.64 23.61
CA GLY A 17 13.90 8.58 22.16
C GLY A 17 13.32 9.83 21.53
N THR A 18 13.95 10.32 20.46
CA THR A 18 13.40 11.41 19.66
C THR A 18 13.52 11.04 18.20
N VAL A 19 12.41 11.13 17.47
CA VAL A 19 12.38 11.02 16.01
C VAL A 19 12.02 12.39 15.47
N GLU A 20 12.89 12.92 14.62
CA GLU A 20 12.66 14.17 13.92
C GLU A 20 12.31 13.87 12.45
N PHE A 21 11.21 14.44 12.00
CA PHE A 21 10.73 14.32 10.64
C PHE A 21 10.59 15.71 10.02
N GLN A 22 11.39 15.98 9.00
CA GLN A 22 11.35 17.24 8.26
C GLN A 22 10.87 16.98 6.82
N PRO A 23 9.56 17.14 6.53
CA PRO A 23 8.98 16.76 5.24
C PRO A 23 9.40 17.67 4.09
N PHE A 24 9.78 18.93 4.36
CA PHE A 24 10.20 19.88 3.34
C PHE A 24 11.67 20.28 3.56
N GLN A 25 12.25 20.97 2.56
CA GLN A 25 13.60 21.51 2.67
C GLN A 25 13.77 22.35 3.95
N ALA A 26 15.00 22.38 4.47
CA ALA A 26 15.41 22.72 5.84
C ALA A 26 14.86 24.02 6.51
N LEU A 27 14.04 24.81 5.82
CA LEU A 27 13.43 26.06 6.28
C LEU A 27 11.96 25.92 6.73
N ALA A 28 11.34 24.74 6.61
CA ALA A 28 9.96 24.51 7.04
C ALA A 28 9.89 23.82 8.42
N GLU A 29 8.68 23.79 8.97
CA GLU A 29 8.35 23.17 10.27
C GLU A 29 8.83 21.71 10.34
N SER A 30 9.56 21.40 11.42
CA SER A 30 9.98 20.04 11.77
C SER A 30 8.97 19.42 12.72
N HIS A 31 8.63 18.16 12.49
CA HIS A 31 7.78 17.39 13.37
C HIS A 31 8.65 16.54 14.28
N HIS A 32 8.34 16.53 15.58
CA HIS A 32 9.11 15.79 16.58
C HIS A 32 8.20 14.78 17.27
N ILE A 33 8.63 13.52 17.27
CA ILE A 33 8.05 12.47 18.11
C ILE A 33 8.99 12.27 19.28
N PHE A 34 8.49 12.52 20.48
CA PHE A 34 9.22 12.34 21.73
C PHE A 34 8.67 11.13 22.47
N VAL A 35 9.55 10.18 22.77
CA VAL A 35 9.21 8.97 23.54
C VAL A 35 10.02 8.98 24.82
N ASN A 36 9.34 8.86 25.96
CA ASN A 36 9.95 8.73 27.27
C ASN A 36 9.40 7.47 27.95
N GLN A 37 10.28 6.50 28.19
CA GLN A 37 9.95 5.25 28.85
C GLN A 37 10.76 5.13 30.13
N THR A 38 10.08 4.90 31.24
CA THR A 38 10.71 4.66 32.55
C THR A 38 10.34 3.27 33.03
N ILE A 39 11.35 2.53 33.46
CA ILE A 39 11.23 1.20 34.08
C ILE A 39 11.89 1.31 35.45
N GLU A 40 11.14 0.98 36.50
CA GLU A 40 11.60 1.01 37.88
C GLU A 40 11.35 -0.36 38.52
N LEU A 41 12.35 -0.87 39.24
CA LEU A 41 12.22 -2.12 39.96
C LEU A 41 11.50 -1.86 41.29
N GLU A 42 10.27 -2.35 41.41
CA GLU A 42 9.48 -2.19 42.63
C GLU A 42 9.92 -3.17 43.73
N GLU A 43 9.99 -4.46 43.42
CA GLU A 43 10.30 -5.51 44.40
C GLU A 43 10.90 -6.75 43.72
N MET A 44 11.79 -7.46 44.43
CA MET A 44 12.27 -8.79 44.04
C MET A 44 11.71 -9.85 44.99
N VAL A 45 10.91 -10.78 44.47
CA VAL A 45 10.27 -11.86 45.24
C VAL A 45 10.83 -13.22 44.81
N PRO A 46 11.11 -14.16 45.72
CA PRO A 46 11.59 -15.50 45.36
C PRO A 46 10.51 -16.27 44.59
N ILE A 47 10.94 -16.94 43.51
CA ILE A 47 10.08 -17.82 42.72
C ILE A 47 9.84 -19.12 43.51
N THR A 48 8.61 -19.33 43.99
CA THR A 48 8.21 -20.54 44.72
C THR A 48 7.82 -21.70 43.79
N ASP A 49 7.23 -21.38 42.65
CA ASP A 49 6.74 -22.34 41.66
C ASP A 49 7.41 -22.10 40.30
N PRO A 50 7.78 -23.15 39.54
CA PRO A 50 8.45 -22.98 38.27
C PRO A 50 7.57 -22.20 37.28
N ILE A 51 8.08 -21.05 36.82
CA ILE A 51 7.43 -20.25 35.79
C ILE A 51 7.60 -20.97 34.46
N THR A 52 6.48 -21.31 33.81
CA THR A 52 6.50 -21.84 32.44
C THR A 52 6.62 -20.66 31.50
N LEU A 53 7.77 -20.52 30.83
CA LEU A 53 7.96 -19.54 29.78
C LEU A 53 7.57 -20.17 28.44
N GLU A 54 6.75 -19.47 27.66
CA GLU A 54 6.57 -19.83 26.25
C GLU A 54 7.85 -19.47 25.50
N ALA A 55 8.53 -20.48 24.97
CA ALA A 55 9.69 -20.26 24.13
C ALA A 55 9.25 -19.52 22.87
N LYS A 56 9.54 -18.21 22.80
CA LYS A 56 9.53 -17.50 21.52
C LYS A 56 10.74 -17.96 20.71
N THR A 57 10.50 -18.28 19.45
CA THR A 57 11.53 -18.68 18.47
C THR A 57 12.32 -17.49 17.90
N GLU A 58 12.03 -16.26 18.32
CA GLU A 58 12.73 -15.06 17.87
C GLU A 58 13.90 -14.74 18.81
N ASP A 59 15.12 -14.90 18.29
CA ASP A 59 16.37 -14.61 19.00
C ASP A 59 16.83 -13.14 18.86
N SER A 60 16.00 -12.26 18.29
CA SER A 60 16.35 -10.86 18.03
C SER A 60 15.51 -9.90 18.85
N ILE A 61 16.16 -8.89 19.43
CA ILE A 61 15.54 -7.72 20.07
C ILE A 61 15.34 -6.56 19.09
N GLU A 62 15.75 -6.73 17.84
CA GLU A 62 15.54 -5.72 16.81
C GLU A 62 14.05 -5.58 16.50
N TYR A 63 13.61 -4.34 16.29
CA TYR A 63 12.24 -4.07 15.89
C TYR A 63 11.97 -4.69 14.51
N ASP A 64 11.06 -5.66 14.44
CA ASP A 64 10.69 -6.29 13.18
C ASP A 64 9.78 -5.36 12.37
N PHE A 65 10.38 -4.75 11.35
CA PHE A 65 9.72 -3.89 10.38
C PHE A 65 8.72 -4.62 9.46
N LYS A 66 8.53 -5.94 9.55
CA LYS A 66 7.46 -6.65 8.82
C LYS A 66 6.07 -6.05 9.03
N HIS A 67 5.88 -5.30 10.12
CA HIS A 67 4.64 -4.56 10.40
C HIS A 67 4.35 -3.38 9.47
N TYR A 68 5.23 -3.03 8.51
CA TYR A 68 4.89 -2.03 7.50
C TYR A 68 3.67 -2.41 6.65
N GLU A 69 3.39 -3.71 6.48
CA GLU A 69 2.16 -4.16 5.79
C GLU A 69 0.88 -3.71 6.51
N ASP A 70 0.94 -3.53 7.84
CA ASP A 70 -0.16 -3.07 8.68
C ASP A 70 0.24 -1.88 9.58
N PRO A 71 0.04 -0.63 9.11
CA PRO A 71 0.36 0.56 9.90
C PRO A 71 -0.54 0.73 11.15
N THR A 72 -1.58 -0.10 11.35
CA THR A 72 -2.40 -0.08 12.57
C THR A 72 -1.94 -1.04 13.64
N LEU A 73 -0.92 -1.87 13.42
CA LEU A 73 -0.47 -2.88 14.40
C LEU A 73 -1.64 -3.76 14.91
N GLY A 74 -2.61 -4.07 14.03
CA GLY A 74 -3.81 -4.84 14.35
C GLY A 74 -5.03 -4.04 14.81
N TYR A 75 -4.96 -2.70 14.93
CA TYR A 75 -6.12 -1.83 15.23
C TYR A 75 -7.02 -1.58 14.00
N LYS A 76 -7.42 -2.64 13.31
CA LYS A 76 -8.42 -2.59 12.23
C LYS A 76 -9.82 -2.42 12.82
N SER A 77 -10.65 -1.54 12.23
CA SER A 77 -12.06 -1.42 12.64
C SER A 77 -12.76 -2.78 12.51
N SER A 78 -13.38 -3.25 13.59
CA SER A 78 -14.13 -4.50 13.60
C SER A 78 -15.47 -4.39 12.86
N ASN A 79 -16.00 -3.18 12.67
CA ASN A 79 -17.28 -2.93 12.03
C ASN A 79 -17.12 -2.51 10.57
N LYS A 80 -16.95 -3.50 9.69
CA LYS A 80 -16.76 -3.30 8.25
C LYS A 80 -17.93 -2.58 7.56
N SER A 81 -19.17 -2.86 7.99
CA SER A 81 -20.36 -2.21 7.40
C SER A 81 -20.38 -0.71 7.68
N GLN A 82 -19.97 -0.31 8.89
CA GLN A 82 -19.83 1.11 9.24
C GLN A 82 -18.72 1.77 8.43
N LEU A 83 -17.59 1.09 8.24
CA LEU A 83 -16.48 1.58 7.42
C LEU A 83 -16.90 1.82 5.97
N LEU A 84 -17.65 0.90 5.36
CA LEU A 84 -18.18 1.07 4.00
C LEU A 84 -19.17 2.24 3.90
N ALA A 85 -20.03 2.42 4.91
CA ALA A 85 -20.96 3.55 4.97
C ALA A 85 -20.22 4.89 5.12
N GLU A 86 -19.17 4.96 5.95
CA GLU A 86 -18.34 6.14 6.14
C GLU A 86 -17.62 6.53 4.83
N ILE A 87 -17.07 5.55 4.09
CA ILE A 87 -16.47 5.81 2.78
C ILE A 87 -17.49 6.40 1.81
N HIS A 88 -18.69 5.82 1.72
CA HIS A 88 -19.73 6.32 0.84
C HIS A 88 -20.19 7.73 1.22
N ASP A 89 -20.33 8.00 2.52
CA ASP A 89 -20.69 9.31 3.04
C ASP A 89 -19.63 10.37 2.69
N ILE A 90 -18.34 10.06 2.89
CA ILE A 90 -17.24 10.95 2.52
C ILE A 90 -17.24 11.24 1.01
N LEU A 91 -17.45 10.23 0.16
CA LEU A 91 -17.58 10.43 -1.29
C LEU A 91 -18.78 11.31 -1.66
N GLY A 92 -19.89 11.18 -0.91
CA GLY A 92 -21.06 12.05 -1.02
C GLY A 92 -20.75 13.49 -0.65
N GLN A 93 -20.05 13.72 0.47
CA GLN A 93 -19.61 15.04 0.90
C GLN A 93 -18.68 15.70 -0.12
N LEU A 94 -17.73 14.95 -0.70
CA LEU A 94 -16.86 15.42 -1.79
C LEU A 94 -17.69 15.83 -3.02
N THR A 95 -18.74 15.08 -3.34
CA THR A 95 -19.62 15.38 -4.48
C THR A 95 -20.48 16.61 -4.28
N GLU A 96 -21.09 16.73 -3.10
CA GLU A 96 -21.81 17.94 -2.73
C GLU A 96 -20.87 19.12 -2.86
N SER A 97 -19.62 18.97 -2.41
CA SER A 97 -18.66 20.05 -2.44
C SER A 97 -18.33 20.62 -3.80
N LEU A 98 -18.27 19.75 -4.80
CA LEU A 98 -18.04 20.16 -6.17
C LEU A 98 -19.25 20.88 -6.78
N SER A 99 -20.46 20.62 -6.26
CA SER A 99 -21.71 21.22 -6.72
C SER A 99 -21.82 22.70 -6.32
N TRP A 100 -21.14 23.13 -5.24
CA TRP A 100 -21.15 24.51 -4.77
C TRP A 100 -19.85 25.24 -5.17
N GLU A 101 -19.82 25.81 -6.38
CA GLU A 101 -18.71 26.66 -6.87
C GLU A 101 -18.49 27.98 -6.07
N LEU A 102 -19.15 28.22 -4.95
CA LEU A 102 -18.95 29.42 -4.14
C LEU A 102 -18.97 29.12 -2.63
N GLY A 103 -17.81 28.74 -2.11
CA GLY A 103 -17.46 29.04 -0.73
C GLY A 103 -17.67 27.93 0.27
N THR A 104 -16.88 26.86 0.17
CA THR A 104 -16.54 26.08 1.37
C THR A 104 -15.11 26.26 1.77
N THR A 105 -15.01 26.70 3.02
CA THR A 105 -13.79 26.96 3.76
C THR A 105 -13.18 25.69 4.35
N ASP A 106 -13.78 24.50 4.17
CA ASP A 106 -13.44 23.31 4.96
C ASP A 106 -13.48 21.97 4.19
N LEU A 107 -13.27 21.94 2.86
CA LEU A 107 -12.69 20.74 2.25
C LEU A 107 -11.20 20.96 2.09
N ASP A 108 -10.51 20.75 3.20
CA ASP A 108 -9.08 20.54 3.14
C ASP A 108 -8.80 19.16 2.54
N ASN A 109 -7.55 18.96 2.13
CA ASN A 109 -7.06 17.66 1.66
C ASN A 109 -7.33 16.52 2.68
N GLN A 110 -7.69 16.82 3.94
CA GLN A 110 -7.92 15.80 4.97
C GLN A 110 -9.15 14.93 4.66
N THR A 111 -10.17 15.44 3.98
CA THR A 111 -11.36 14.63 3.62
C THR A 111 -11.02 13.55 2.60
N GLU A 112 -10.23 13.89 1.57
CA GLU A 112 -9.72 12.92 0.59
C GLU A 112 -8.74 11.93 1.22
N PHE A 113 -7.81 12.43 2.06
CA PHE A 113 -6.89 11.57 2.79
C PHE A 113 -7.62 10.61 3.72
N ARG A 114 -8.71 11.04 4.36
CA ARG A 114 -9.55 10.18 5.18
C ARG A 114 -10.19 9.07 4.38
N ALA A 115 -10.69 9.35 3.17
CA ALA A 115 -11.20 8.31 2.27
C ALA A 115 -10.09 7.30 1.92
N LEU A 116 -8.89 7.78 1.56
CA LEU A 116 -7.74 6.91 1.26
C LEU A 116 -7.34 6.04 2.46
N GLU A 117 -7.33 6.62 3.66
CA GLU A 117 -7.06 5.89 4.92
C GLU A 117 -8.10 4.80 5.17
N LEU A 118 -9.39 5.10 5.01
CA LEU A 118 -10.45 4.11 5.22
C LEU A 118 -10.41 3.00 4.16
N MET A 119 -10.21 3.38 2.89
CA MET A 119 -10.12 2.44 1.77
C MET A 119 -8.89 1.54 1.84
N TRP A 120 -7.81 1.99 2.49
CA TRP A 120 -6.62 1.17 2.77
C TRP A 120 -6.97 -0.14 3.49
N TRP A 121 -7.94 -0.09 4.41
CA TRP A 121 -8.33 -1.22 5.27
C TRP A 121 -9.27 -2.23 4.62
N LEU A 122 -9.72 -1.97 3.40
CA LEU A 122 -10.65 -2.85 2.70
C LEU A 122 -9.96 -4.13 2.26
N ASP A 123 -10.56 -5.26 2.62
CA ASP A 123 -10.18 -6.55 2.04
C ASP A 123 -10.82 -6.70 0.65
N THR A 124 -10.38 -7.68 -0.14
CA THR A 124 -10.89 -7.88 -1.51
C THR A 124 -12.42 -8.06 -1.58
N SER A 125 -13.03 -8.68 -0.56
CA SER A 125 -14.49 -8.78 -0.44
C SER A 125 -15.14 -7.42 -0.26
N ASP A 126 -14.56 -6.58 0.58
CA ASP A 126 -15.10 -5.28 0.97
C ASP A 126 -15.03 -4.32 -0.22
N TRP A 127 -13.93 -4.37 -1.00
CA TRP A 127 -13.81 -3.67 -2.28
C TRP A 127 -14.91 -4.03 -3.27
N THR A 128 -15.26 -5.31 -3.35
CA THR A 128 -16.33 -5.78 -4.25
C THR A 128 -17.69 -5.25 -3.78
N THR A 129 -17.97 -5.31 -2.47
CA THR A 129 -19.20 -4.74 -1.90
C THR A 129 -19.30 -3.23 -2.09
N LEU A 130 -18.19 -2.51 -1.92
CA LEU A 130 -18.13 -1.07 -2.14
C LEU A 130 -18.41 -0.72 -3.61
N TYR A 131 -17.76 -1.42 -4.54
CA TYR A 131 -17.99 -1.28 -5.97
C TYR A 131 -19.46 -1.52 -6.35
N ASP A 132 -20.05 -2.61 -5.87
CA ASP A 132 -21.44 -2.95 -6.18
C ASP A 132 -22.41 -1.90 -5.61
N THR A 133 -22.08 -1.30 -4.45
CA THR A 133 -22.87 -0.23 -3.83
C THR A 133 -22.77 1.08 -4.63
N ILE A 134 -21.56 1.49 -4.99
CA ILE A 134 -21.29 2.75 -5.72
C ILE A 134 -21.83 2.71 -7.16
N LYS A 135 -21.94 1.53 -7.76
CA LYS A 135 -22.51 1.38 -9.11
C LYS A 135 -24.02 1.60 -9.17
N ILE A 136 -24.72 1.59 -8.04
CA ILE A 136 -26.18 1.69 -8.01
C ILE A 136 -26.60 3.15 -8.21
N GLY A 137 -27.30 3.42 -9.31
CA GLY A 137 -27.90 4.72 -9.61
C GLY A 137 -27.22 5.46 -10.76
N THR A 138 -27.93 6.43 -11.31
CA THR A 138 -27.51 7.24 -12.48
C THR A 138 -27.83 8.72 -12.27
N SER A 139 -27.89 9.17 -11.01
CA SER A 139 -28.02 10.60 -10.74
C SER A 139 -26.69 11.28 -11.00
N TYR A 140 -26.70 12.58 -11.27
CA TYR A 140 -25.47 13.37 -11.43
C TYR A 140 -24.53 13.23 -10.21
N SER A 141 -25.10 13.27 -9.00
CA SER A 141 -24.34 13.03 -7.77
C SER A 141 -23.71 11.63 -7.75
N GLN A 142 -24.46 10.59 -8.15
CA GLN A 142 -23.93 9.24 -8.19
C GLN A 142 -22.80 9.07 -9.23
N GLU A 143 -22.91 9.69 -10.39
CA GLU A 143 -21.85 9.66 -11.41
C GLU A 143 -20.58 10.35 -10.92
N THR A 144 -20.70 11.45 -10.17
CA THR A 144 -19.57 12.13 -9.53
C THR A 144 -18.93 11.28 -8.43
N ILE A 145 -19.73 10.62 -7.58
CA ILE A 145 -19.24 9.63 -6.60
C ILE A 145 -18.46 8.52 -7.28
N GLN A 146 -18.97 7.99 -8.40
CA GLN A 146 -18.28 6.98 -9.19
C GLN A 146 -16.94 7.50 -9.73
N HIS A 147 -16.88 8.76 -10.19
CA HIS A 147 -15.64 9.36 -10.67
C HIS A 147 -14.59 9.44 -9.57
N PHE A 148 -14.93 10.00 -8.40
CA PHE A 148 -14.03 10.05 -7.24
C PHE A 148 -13.58 8.66 -6.79
N PHE A 149 -14.49 7.69 -6.76
CA PHE A 149 -14.13 6.31 -6.45
C PHE A 149 -13.03 5.78 -7.40
N TRP A 150 -13.17 5.99 -8.71
CA TRP A 150 -12.18 5.52 -9.68
C TRP A 150 -10.84 6.25 -9.58
N ASP A 151 -10.84 7.52 -9.19
CA ASP A 151 -9.62 8.29 -8.97
C ASP A 151 -8.88 7.85 -7.69
N LEU A 152 -9.62 7.45 -6.65
CA LEU A 152 -9.03 7.02 -5.38
C LEU A 152 -8.54 5.57 -5.39
N VAL A 153 -9.21 4.67 -6.10
CA VAL A 153 -8.87 3.23 -6.16
C VAL A 153 -7.37 2.95 -6.40
N PRO A 154 -6.70 3.52 -7.41
CA PRO A 154 -5.27 3.29 -7.61
C PRO A 154 -4.41 4.01 -6.56
N GLN A 155 -4.87 5.15 -6.02
CA GLN A 155 -4.14 5.96 -5.04
C GLN A 155 -4.02 5.31 -3.66
N VAL A 156 -4.96 4.43 -3.30
CA VAL A 156 -4.89 3.66 -2.04
C VAL A 156 -3.58 2.89 -1.95
N GLY A 157 -3.21 2.17 -3.02
CA GLY A 157 -1.92 1.50 -3.11
C GLY A 157 -1.71 0.32 -2.16
N SER A 158 -2.79 -0.26 -1.60
CA SER A 158 -2.74 -1.46 -0.77
C SER A 158 -2.74 -2.72 -1.64
N ALA A 159 -2.27 -3.86 -1.10
CA ALA A 159 -2.28 -5.13 -1.84
C ALA A 159 -3.70 -5.53 -2.27
N SER A 160 -4.70 -5.29 -1.40
CA SER A 160 -6.12 -5.54 -1.68
C SER A 160 -6.67 -4.65 -2.80
N SER A 161 -6.28 -3.37 -2.87
CA SER A 161 -6.72 -2.50 -3.97
C SER A 161 -6.10 -2.91 -5.31
N VAL A 162 -4.83 -3.33 -5.31
CA VAL A 162 -4.18 -3.90 -6.50
C VAL A 162 -4.85 -5.20 -6.93
N ALA A 163 -5.21 -6.08 -5.99
CA ALA A 163 -5.96 -7.30 -6.29
C ALA A 163 -7.33 -6.98 -6.91
N PHE A 164 -8.04 -5.99 -6.38
CA PHE A 164 -9.31 -5.52 -6.91
C PHE A 164 -9.17 -4.99 -8.35
N ILE A 165 -8.17 -4.13 -8.63
CA ILE A 165 -7.89 -3.61 -9.97
C ILE A 165 -7.60 -4.77 -10.95
N ARG A 166 -6.75 -5.73 -10.56
CA ARG A 166 -6.44 -6.91 -11.39
C ARG A 166 -7.69 -7.70 -11.73
N GLU A 167 -8.57 -7.93 -10.76
CA GLU A 167 -9.81 -8.67 -10.98
C GLU A 167 -10.77 -7.92 -11.90
N LEU A 168 -10.91 -6.59 -11.77
CA LEU A 168 -11.73 -5.79 -12.67
C LEU A 168 -11.27 -5.89 -14.14
N ILE A 169 -9.96 -5.87 -14.36
CA ILE A 169 -9.37 -5.98 -15.70
C ILE A 169 -9.55 -7.40 -16.24
N LYS A 170 -9.24 -8.41 -15.44
CA LYS A 170 -9.36 -9.82 -15.83
C LYS A 170 -10.80 -10.19 -16.18
N SER A 171 -11.76 -9.74 -15.37
CA SER A 171 -13.20 -10.02 -15.55
C SER A 171 -13.92 -9.07 -16.51
N GLN A 172 -13.20 -8.11 -17.12
CA GLN A 172 -13.75 -7.11 -18.05
C GLN A 172 -14.96 -6.34 -17.48
N ARG A 173 -14.96 -6.06 -16.16
CA ARG A 173 -16.05 -5.35 -15.47
C ARG A 173 -16.03 -3.83 -15.64
N VAL A 174 -14.99 -3.31 -16.30
CA VAL A 174 -14.75 -1.89 -16.54
C VAL A 174 -14.52 -1.63 -18.03
N THR A 175 -14.76 -0.40 -18.47
CA THR A 175 -14.51 0.01 -19.85
C THR A 175 -13.00 0.00 -20.14
N SER A 176 -12.62 -0.11 -21.42
CA SER A 176 -11.21 -0.10 -21.81
C SER A 176 -10.49 1.20 -21.44
N PHE A 177 -11.20 2.33 -21.44
CA PHE A 177 -10.67 3.63 -21.01
C PHE A 177 -10.33 3.62 -19.52
N LEU A 178 -11.28 3.20 -18.68
CA LEU A 178 -11.07 3.10 -17.24
C LEU A 178 -9.99 2.07 -16.88
N ALA A 179 -10.00 0.89 -17.53
CA ALA A 179 -8.96 -0.12 -17.36
C ALA A 179 -7.56 0.45 -17.66
N THR A 180 -7.44 1.23 -18.74
CA THR A 180 -6.19 1.88 -19.13
C THR A 180 -5.74 2.89 -18.08
N GLY A 181 -6.65 3.74 -17.60
CA GLY A 181 -6.35 4.71 -16.53
C GLY A 181 -5.86 4.02 -15.25
N LEU A 182 -6.58 2.99 -14.79
CA LEU A 182 -6.19 2.21 -13.61
C LEU A 182 -4.79 1.59 -13.78
N LEU A 183 -4.53 0.94 -14.91
CA LEU A 183 -3.25 0.30 -15.22
C LEU A 183 -2.07 1.27 -15.28
N ILE A 184 -2.28 2.48 -15.81
CA ILE A 184 -1.23 3.50 -15.86
C ILE A 184 -0.88 3.98 -14.46
N THR A 185 -1.89 4.17 -13.61
CA THR A 185 -1.73 4.85 -12.33
C THR A 185 -1.26 3.92 -11.21
N PHE A 186 -1.89 2.74 -11.05
CA PHE A 186 -1.69 1.93 -9.83
C PHE A 186 -0.23 1.57 -9.49
N PRO A 187 0.67 1.24 -10.45
CA PRO A 187 2.05 0.85 -10.11
C PRO A 187 2.79 1.94 -9.35
N TYR A 188 2.51 3.21 -9.67
CA TYR A 188 3.15 4.36 -9.03
C TYR A 188 2.63 4.65 -7.63
N HIS A 189 1.44 4.13 -7.28
CA HIS A 189 0.82 4.35 -5.97
C HIS A 189 0.94 3.17 -5.01
N VAL A 190 1.35 1.98 -5.46
CA VAL A 190 1.64 0.83 -4.56
C VAL A 190 2.58 1.26 -3.43
N ARG A 191 2.12 1.27 -2.18
CA ARG A 191 2.92 1.78 -1.05
C ARG A 191 3.94 0.75 -0.57
N TYR A 192 3.54 -0.51 -0.52
CA TYR A 192 4.37 -1.65 -0.12
C TYR A 192 4.51 -2.63 -1.29
N PRO A 193 5.48 -2.40 -2.19
CA PRO A 193 5.76 -3.34 -3.26
C PRO A 193 6.58 -4.50 -2.72
N ASP A 194 6.01 -5.71 -2.67
CA ASP A 194 6.73 -6.91 -2.28
C ASP A 194 6.77 -7.96 -3.41
N GLU A 195 7.56 -9.03 -3.21
CA GLU A 195 7.72 -10.09 -4.20
C GLU A 195 6.43 -10.90 -4.42
N LYS A 196 5.59 -11.05 -3.38
CA LYS A 196 4.33 -11.79 -3.45
C LYS A 196 3.33 -11.04 -4.34
N LEU A 197 3.10 -9.76 -4.07
CA LEU A 197 2.26 -8.88 -4.87
C LEU A 197 2.72 -8.84 -6.32
N LEU A 198 4.04 -8.83 -6.54
CA LEU A 198 4.61 -8.88 -7.88
C LEU A 198 4.29 -10.19 -8.60
N LYS A 199 4.49 -11.35 -7.96
CA LYS A 199 4.14 -12.66 -8.53
C LYS A 199 2.65 -12.79 -8.83
N GLU A 200 1.80 -12.34 -7.91
CA GLU A 200 0.36 -12.35 -8.13
C GLU A 200 -0.06 -11.43 -9.30
N SER A 201 0.68 -10.35 -9.53
CA SER A 201 0.43 -9.40 -10.62
C SER A 201 0.92 -9.88 -11.99
N GLU A 202 1.65 -11.00 -12.07
CA GLU A 202 2.16 -11.56 -13.32
C GLU A 202 1.04 -11.87 -14.33
N MET A 203 -0.18 -12.12 -13.86
CA MET A 203 -1.35 -12.33 -14.72
C MET A 203 -1.58 -11.20 -15.74
N LEU A 204 -1.09 -9.97 -15.47
CA LEU A 204 -1.18 -8.82 -16.39
C LEU A 204 -0.48 -9.07 -17.73
N LEU A 205 0.47 -9.99 -17.75
CA LEU A 205 1.22 -10.40 -18.94
C LEU A 205 0.48 -11.41 -19.83
N TYR A 206 -0.60 -12.00 -19.31
CA TYR A 206 -1.34 -13.11 -19.92
C TYR A 206 -2.85 -12.82 -20.01
N LEU A 207 -3.22 -11.54 -20.13
CA LEU A 207 -4.60 -11.15 -20.40
C LEU A 207 -5.08 -11.78 -21.72
N ASP A 208 -6.30 -12.32 -21.69
CA ASP A 208 -6.92 -13.03 -22.80
C ASP A 208 -6.96 -12.18 -24.07
N GLU A 209 -6.41 -12.71 -25.17
CA GLU A 209 -6.30 -12.01 -26.44
C GLU A 209 -7.63 -11.83 -27.16
N ASP A 210 -8.59 -12.73 -26.93
CA ASP A 210 -9.90 -12.70 -27.58
C ASP A 210 -10.86 -11.76 -26.85
N ASN A 211 -10.71 -11.68 -25.52
CA ASN A 211 -11.63 -10.93 -24.66
C ASN A 211 -11.11 -9.53 -24.27
N THR A 212 -9.80 -9.27 -24.34
CA THR A 212 -9.21 -8.00 -23.90
C THR A 212 -8.71 -7.18 -25.09
N LYS A 213 -9.10 -5.90 -25.20
CA LYS A 213 -8.59 -5.03 -26.29
C LYS A 213 -7.07 -4.91 -26.28
N ALA A 214 -6.47 -4.88 -27.48
CA ALA A 214 -5.01 -4.83 -27.65
C ALA A 214 -4.33 -3.65 -26.93
N GLU A 215 -4.99 -2.49 -26.83
CA GLU A 215 -4.48 -1.33 -26.10
C GLU A 215 -4.34 -1.62 -24.60
N VAL A 216 -5.39 -2.19 -23.98
CA VAL A 216 -5.38 -2.58 -22.55
C VAL A 216 -4.30 -3.61 -22.30
N ARG A 217 -4.11 -4.60 -23.19
CA ARG A 217 -3.03 -5.59 -23.06
C ARG A 217 -1.64 -4.96 -23.07
N LYS A 218 -1.38 -4.03 -23.99
CA LYS A 218 -0.09 -3.31 -24.05
C LYS A 218 0.17 -2.50 -22.78
N VAL A 219 -0.85 -1.79 -22.30
CA VAL A 219 -0.75 -0.98 -21.09
C VAL A 219 -0.55 -1.88 -19.86
N ALA A 220 -1.20 -3.05 -19.80
CA ALA A 220 -1.02 -4.01 -18.71
C ALA A 220 0.42 -4.54 -18.63
N ILE A 221 1.05 -4.84 -19.78
CA ILE A 221 2.45 -5.25 -19.84
C ILE A 221 3.36 -4.12 -19.31
N LEU A 222 3.14 -2.88 -19.74
CA LEU A 222 3.91 -1.72 -19.27
C LEU A 222 3.70 -1.46 -17.78
N SER A 223 2.47 -1.54 -17.32
CA SER A 223 2.08 -1.42 -15.91
C SER A 223 2.81 -2.44 -15.03
N PHE A 224 2.85 -3.70 -15.48
CA PHE A 224 3.61 -4.74 -14.80
C PHE A 224 5.12 -4.48 -14.80
N ALA A 225 5.68 -3.98 -15.91
CA ALA A 225 7.08 -3.58 -15.96
C ALA A 225 7.41 -2.43 -14.97
N SER A 226 6.52 -1.44 -14.83
CA SER A 226 6.65 -0.38 -13.83
C SER A 226 6.59 -0.93 -12.40
N LEU A 227 5.74 -1.92 -12.14
CA LEU A 227 5.68 -2.58 -10.84
C LEU A 227 6.97 -3.35 -10.53
N ILE A 228 7.52 -4.10 -11.50
CA ILE A 228 8.83 -4.77 -11.35
C ILE A 228 9.90 -3.75 -10.99
N HIS A 229 9.99 -2.64 -11.74
CA HIS A 229 10.95 -1.59 -11.46
C HIS A 229 10.82 -1.09 -10.03
N LYS A 230 9.60 -0.79 -9.58
CA LYS A 230 9.34 -0.27 -8.23
C LYS A 230 9.68 -1.26 -7.12
N THR A 231 9.39 -2.55 -7.30
CA THR A 231 9.70 -3.60 -6.33
C THR A 231 11.20 -3.90 -6.30
N CYS A 232 11.78 -4.19 -7.47
CA CYS A 232 13.15 -4.70 -7.52
C CYS A 232 14.22 -3.61 -7.34
N SER A 233 13.94 -2.34 -7.71
CA SER A 233 14.87 -1.22 -7.45
C SER A 233 15.10 -0.96 -5.96
N LYS A 234 14.15 -1.37 -5.11
CA LYS A 234 14.25 -1.27 -3.64
C LYS A 234 14.95 -2.48 -3.01
N GLY A 235 15.48 -3.41 -3.79
CA GLY A 235 16.09 -4.65 -3.29
C GLY A 235 15.07 -5.65 -2.73
N MET A 236 13.78 -5.47 -3.01
CA MET A 236 12.69 -6.33 -2.49
C MET A 236 12.43 -7.57 -3.37
N CYS A 237 13.29 -7.84 -4.35
CA CYS A 237 13.21 -9.00 -5.24
C CYS A 237 14.43 -9.90 -5.04
N SER A 238 14.19 -11.21 -4.85
CA SER A 238 15.22 -12.23 -4.97
C SER A 238 15.87 -12.25 -6.36
N GLU A 239 17.12 -12.71 -6.43
CA GLU A 239 17.86 -12.85 -7.70
C GLU A 239 17.11 -13.76 -8.69
N ASP A 240 16.53 -14.86 -8.18
CA ASP A 240 15.72 -15.78 -8.99
C ASP A 240 14.51 -15.07 -9.62
N THR A 241 13.82 -14.24 -8.85
CA THR A 241 12.65 -13.49 -9.34
C THR A 241 13.05 -12.45 -10.39
N GLN A 242 14.16 -11.75 -10.19
CA GLN A 242 14.68 -10.82 -11.19
C GLN A 242 15.03 -11.54 -12.50
N ASN A 243 15.76 -12.66 -12.39
CA ASN A 243 16.16 -13.47 -13.55
C ASN A 243 14.95 -14.05 -14.30
N HIS A 244 13.90 -14.49 -13.58
CA HIS A 244 12.64 -14.95 -14.16
C HIS A 244 12.00 -13.86 -15.03
N PHE A 245 11.81 -12.66 -14.48
CA PHE A 245 11.15 -11.58 -15.24
C PHE A 245 12.01 -11.06 -16.39
N ILE A 246 13.33 -10.98 -16.24
CA ILE A 246 14.23 -10.62 -17.34
C ILE A 246 14.05 -11.60 -18.51
N ARG A 247 14.08 -12.92 -18.25
CA ARG A 247 13.88 -13.94 -19.29
C ARG A 247 12.50 -13.82 -19.94
N LEU A 248 11.46 -13.71 -19.13
CA LEU A 248 10.07 -13.60 -19.59
C LEU A 248 9.90 -12.42 -20.53
N PHE A 249 10.40 -11.25 -20.16
CA PHE A 249 10.31 -10.05 -20.99
C PHE A 249 11.17 -10.14 -22.25
N LEU A 250 12.40 -10.67 -22.15
CA LEU A 250 13.24 -10.90 -23.33
C LEU A 250 12.55 -11.83 -24.34
N ASP A 251 11.92 -12.91 -23.87
CA ASP A 251 11.21 -13.85 -24.73
C ASP A 251 9.98 -13.21 -25.40
N LYS A 252 9.21 -12.40 -24.67
CA LYS A 252 8.08 -11.64 -25.25
C LYS A 252 8.54 -10.56 -26.25
N PHE A 253 9.71 -9.95 -26.06
CA PHE A 253 10.21 -8.86 -26.90
C PHE A 253 11.13 -9.27 -28.05
N LYS A 254 11.50 -10.55 -28.17
CA LYS A 254 12.23 -11.09 -29.34
C LYS A 254 11.51 -10.88 -30.69
N GLY A 255 10.23 -10.46 -30.68
CA GLY A 255 9.43 -10.17 -31.88
C GLY A 255 9.22 -8.69 -32.24
N GLN A 256 9.03 -7.77 -31.28
CA GLN A 256 8.79 -6.33 -31.53
C GLN A 256 9.18 -5.49 -30.30
N LEU A 257 9.89 -4.37 -30.53
CA LEU A 257 10.20 -3.29 -29.55
C LEU A 257 11.26 -3.57 -28.45
N PHE A 258 12.51 -3.80 -28.85
CA PHE A 258 13.67 -3.91 -27.94
C PHE A 258 14.09 -2.60 -27.23
N LYS A 259 13.49 -1.44 -27.55
CA LYS A 259 13.95 -0.12 -27.05
C LYS A 259 13.40 0.32 -25.69
N CYS A 260 12.29 -0.24 -25.20
CA CYS A 260 11.73 0.18 -23.89
C CYS A 260 12.35 -0.55 -22.69
N LEU A 261 12.96 -1.73 -22.87
CA LEU A 261 13.39 -2.58 -21.75
C LEU A 261 14.59 -2.01 -20.97
N CYS A 262 15.49 -1.28 -21.64
CA CYS A 262 16.70 -0.74 -21.00
C CYS A 262 16.41 0.37 -19.96
N LEU A 263 15.26 1.04 -20.05
CA LEU A 263 14.88 2.08 -19.08
C LEU A 263 14.24 1.49 -17.81
N CYS A 264 13.63 0.31 -17.88
CA CYS A 264 12.89 -0.27 -16.75
C CYS A 264 13.78 -1.02 -15.74
N PHE A 265 14.95 -1.53 -16.14
CA PHE A 265 15.71 -2.44 -15.29
C PHE A 265 17.01 -1.88 -14.71
N ASN A 266 17.42 -0.66 -15.05
CA ASN A 266 18.65 -0.02 -14.54
C ASN A 266 19.88 -0.96 -14.53
N VAL A 267 19.97 -1.84 -15.54
CA VAL A 267 21.08 -2.79 -15.69
C VAL A 267 22.18 -2.04 -16.41
N ASN A 268 23.32 -1.85 -15.73
CA ASN A 268 24.58 -1.50 -16.39
C ASN A 268 24.95 -2.67 -17.32
N VAL A 269 24.58 -2.57 -18.58
CA VAL A 269 25.06 -3.50 -19.61
C VAL A 269 26.52 -3.14 -19.87
N VAL A 270 27.43 -3.87 -19.22
CA VAL A 270 28.82 -3.95 -19.67
C VAL A 270 28.79 -4.68 -21.01
N TYR A 271 29.08 -3.94 -22.08
CA TYR A 271 29.29 -4.53 -23.40
C TYR A 271 30.51 -5.47 -23.34
N ILE A 272 30.31 -6.73 -23.75
CA ILE A 272 31.37 -7.61 -24.26
C ILE A 272 31.09 -7.84 -25.74
#